data_AF-A0A521TZN8-F1
#
_entry.id   AF-A0A521TZN8-F1
#
_cell.length_a   1.000
_cell.length_b   1.000
_cell.length_c   1.000
_cell.angle_alpha   90.00
_cell.angle_beta   90.00
_cell.angle_gamma   90.00
#
_symmetry.space_group_name_H-M   'P 1'
#
loop_
_entity.id
_entity.type
_entity.pdbx_description
1 polymer ?
#
loop_
_entity_poly.entity_id
_entity_poly.type
_entity_poly.pdbx_seq_one_letter_code
_entity_poly.pdbx_strand_id
1 'polypeptide(L)'
;KITNQVEYDETVVFLTKATEIFNNNKIALMDLSNSDATSLEKNLVDMNEIITAKGSTNEISILVGTSLTNIATLQDLSGGETQIDILEYFDEIERLLNEAKTAYRSGNTQMAFDLVTEAYLDNYEFVEGPLGEVDSELVLKIEIDMRENLRDMIKSNESTDKVDAQIDMILSDLAQAKKVVPEFGTITMIILAVAIISIIGFTTRSKISLRV
;
A
#
# COMPACT_ATOMS: atom_id res chain seq x y z
N LYS A 1 14.73 18.24 -1.34
CA LYS A 1 15.67 17.34 -0.60
C LYS A 1 14.84 16.20 -0.05
N ILE A 2 15.22 14.94 -0.28
CA ILE A 2 14.55 13.80 0.35
C ILE A 2 14.85 13.85 1.85
N THR A 3 13.81 13.93 2.66
CA THR A 3 13.91 13.99 4.13
C THR A 3 13.81 12.60 4.76
N ASN A 4 13.19 11.64 4.07
CA ASN A 4 13.07 10.26 4.47
C ASN A 4 13.30 9.34 3.26
N GLN A 5 14.37 8.56 3.28
CA GLN A 5 14.73 7.66 2.16
C GLN A 5 13.77 6.47 2.07
N VAL A 6 13.29 5.95 3.21
CA VAL A 6 12.36 4.81 3.24
C VAL A 6 11.03 5.19 2.59
N GLU A 7 10.47 6.35 2.95
CA GLU A 7 9.24 6.85 2.33
C GLU A 7 9.41 7.09 0.83
N TYR A 8 10.58 7.56 0.39
CA TYR A 8 10.87 7.73 -1.03
C TYR A 8 10.90 6.39 -1.77
N ASP A 9 11.59 5.39 -1.21
CA ASP A 9 11.70 4.06 -1.81
C ASP A 9 10.32 3.38 -1.89
N GLU A 10 9.49 3.53 -0.85
CA GLU A 10 8.09 3.05 -0.85
C GLU A 10 7.25 3.75 -1.93
N THR A 11 7.40 5.06 -2.09
CA THR A 11 6.71 5.80 -3.17
C THR A 11 7.04 5.26 -4.55
N VAL A 12 8.30 4.92 -4.79
CA VAL A 12 8.74 4.31 -6.06
C VAL A 12 8.11 2.93 -6.26
N VAL A 13 8.04 2.11 -5.20
CA VAL A 13 7.39 0.80 -5.25
C VAL A 13 5.90 0.94 -5.58
N PHE A 14 5.18 1.84 -4.92
CA PHE A 14 3.74 2.04 -5.16
C PHE A 14 3.44 2.55 -6.56
N LEU A 15 4.23 3.50 -7.06
CA LEU A 15 4.06 3.98 -8.43
C LEU A 15 4.34 2.88 -9.46
N THR A 16 5.35 2.04 -9.21
CA THR A 16 5.66 0.90 -10.07
C THR A 16 4.48 -0.06 -10.13
N LYS A 17 3.93 -0.45 -8.97
CA LYS A 17 2.74 -1.32 -8.89
C LYS A 17 1.53 -0.70 -9.59
N ALA A 18 1.21 0.55 -9.30
CA ALA A 18 0.09 1.26 -9.94
C ALA A 18 0.23 1.24 -11.47
N THR A 19 1.45 1.45 -11.97
CA THR A 19 1.75 1.41 -13.41
C THR A 19 1.58 0.01 -13.99
N GLU A 20 2.03 -1.03 -13.30
CA GLU A 20 1.87 -2.43 -13.71
C GLU A 20 0.39 -2.85 -13.74
N ILE A 21 -0.38 -2.51 -12.71
CA ILE A 21 -1.82 -2.79 -12.64
C ILE A 21 -2.55 -2.09 -13.78
N PHE A 22 -2.27 -0.80 -14.01
CA PHE A 22 -2.85 -0.06 -15.13
C PHE A 22 -2.53 -0.73 -16.46
N ASN A 23 -1.26 -1.06 -16.71
CA ASN A 23 -0.83 -1.66 -17.98
C ASN A 23 -1.46 -3.03 -18.23
N ASN A 24 -1.57 -3.86 -17.18
CA ASN A 24 -2.21 -5.18 -17.27
C ASN A 24 -3.70 -5.10 -17.62
N ASN A 25 -4.36 -3.99 -17.29
CA ASN A 25 -5.79 -3.78 -17.52
C ASN A 25 -6.09 -2.74 -18.60
N LYS A 26 -5.06 -2.20 -19.27
CA LYS A 26 -5.15 -1.02 -20.13
C LYS A 26 -6.25 -1.12 -21.18
N ILE A 27 -6.34 -2.26 -21.87
CA ILE A 27 -7.34 -2.47 -22.93
C ILE A 27 -8.75 -2.36 -22.35
N ALA A 28 -9.03 -3.09 -21.26
CA ALA A 28 -10.34 -3.07 -20.61
C ALA A 28 -10.69 -1.66 -20.09
N LEU A 29 -9.73 -0.94 -19.52
CA LEU A 29 -9.93 0.43 -19.03
C LEU A 29 -10.22 1.41 -20.18
N MET A 30 -9.52 1.27 -21.31
CA MET A 30 -9.77 2.09 -22.50
C MET A 30 -11.13 1.79 -23.15
N ASP A 31 -11.59 0.54 -23.09
CA ASP A 31 -12.93 0.14 -23.54
C ASP A 31 -14.03 0.76 -22.68
N LEU A 32 -13.79 0.94 -21.37
CA LEU A 32 -14.71 1.63 -20.45
C LEU A 32 -14.74 3.15 -20.70
N SER A 33 -13.57 3.80 -20.66
CA SER A 33 -13.42 5.22 -21.01
C SER A 33 -12.01 5.50 -21.52
N ASN A 34 -11.90 5.69 -22.84
CA ASN A 34 -10.62 6.00 -23.48
C ASN A 34 -10.01 7.31 -22.94
N SER A 35 -10.83 8.33 -22.63
CA SER A 35 -10.34 9.62 -22.11
C SER A 35 -9.77 9.48 -20.70
N ASP A 36 -10.48 8.82 -19.80
CA ASP A 36 -10.05 8.67 -18.41
C ASP A 36 -8.85 7.72 -18.31
N ALA A 37 -8.85 6.62 -19.06
CA ALA A 37 -7.70 5.72 -19.11
C ALA A 37 -6.43 6.39 -19.67
N THR A 38 -6.56 7.21 -20.73
CA THR A 38 -5.41 7.95 -21.30
C THR A 38 -4.91 9.03 -20.33
N SER A 39 -5.82 9.72 -19.65
CA SER A 39 -5.50 10.70 -18.61
C SER A 39 -4.73 10.03 -17.47
N LEU A 40 -5.21 8.88 -16.98
CA LEU A 40 -4.56 8.09 -15.94
C LEU A 40 -3.17 7.60 -16.36
N GLU A 41 -3.02 7.08 -17.58
CA GLU A 41 -1.72 6.68 -18.13
C GLU A 41 -0.73 7.84 -18.11
N LYS A 42 -1.16 9.01 -18.60
CA LYS A 42 -0.32 10.20 -18.63
C LYS A 42 0.11 10.62 -17.22
N ASN A 43 -0.82 10.62 -16.26
CA ASN A 43 -0.51 11.00 -14.88
C ASN A 43 0.52 10.03 -14.25
N LEU A 44 0.42 8.73 -14.50
CA LEU A 44 1.40 7.74 -14.02
C LEU A 44 2.81 8.01 -14.58
N VAL A 45 2.91 8.34 -15.88
CA VAL A 45 4.18 8.73 -16.52
C VAL A 45 4.73 10.02 -15.92
N ASP A 46 3.91 11.07 -15.81
CA ASP A 46 4.31 12.36 -15.26
C ASP A 46 4.78 12.21 -13.80
N MET A 47 4.07 11.42 -12.98
CA MET A 47 4.47 11.13 -11.59
C MET A 47 5.85 10.45 -11.55
N ASN A 48 6.11 9.50 -12.45
CA ASN A 48 7.40 8.80 -12.51
C ASN A 48 8.55 9.74 -12.85
N GLU A 49 8.34 10.65 -13.82
CA GLU A 49 9.32 11.67 -14.18
C GLU A 49 9.61 12.61 -13.00
N ILE A 50 8.57 13.10 -12.31
CA ILE A 50 8.71 14.00 -11.17
C ILE A 50 9.43 13.31 -10.01
N ILE A 51 9.05 12.07 -9.67
CA ILE A 51 9.68 11.31 -8.58
C ILE A 51 11.15 11.04 -8.88
N THR A 52 11.46 10.58 -10.10
CA THR A 52 12.84 10.34 -10.56
C THR A 52 13.68 11.61 -10.51
N ALA A 53 13.12 12.74 -10.93
CA ALA A 53 13.77 14.04 -10.90
C ALA A 53 13.82 14.66 -9.48
N LYS A 54 13.18 14.03 -8.48
CA LYS A 54 13.02 14.55 -7.11
C LYS A 54 12.38 15.94 -7.11
N GLY A 55 11.37 16.10 -7.97
CA GLY A 55 10.64 17.34 -8.23
C GLY A 55 9.62 17.71 -7.15
N SER A 56 8.60 18.49 -7.53
CA SER A 56 7.64 19.10 -6.60
C SER A 56 6.61 18.10 -6.07
N THR A 57 6.53 17.95 -4.75
CA THR A 57 5.50 17.11 -4.09
C THR A 57 4.07 17.65 -4.27
N ASN A 58 3.92 18.95 -4.53
CA ASN A 58 2.62 19.54 -4.85
C ASN A 58 2.13 19.09 -6.23
N GLU A 59 3.02 18.96 -7.21
CA GLU A 59 2.68 18.46 -8.55
C GLU A 59 2.23 17.00 -8.48
N ILE A 60 2.94 16.16 -7.72
CA ILE A 60 2.55 14.78 -7.44
C ILE A 60 1.14 14.73 -6.83
N SER A 61 0.85 15.58 -5.84
CA SER A 61 -0.47 15.60 -5.17
C SER A 61 -1.62 15.95 -6.13
N ILE A 62 -1.39 16.85 -7.09
CA ILE A 62 -2.38 17.21 -8.11
C ILE A 62 -2.62 16.03 -9.07
N LEU A 63 -1.55 15.37 -9.52
CA LEU A 63 -1.63 14.21 -10.39
C LEU A 63 -2.35 13.05 -9.71
N VAL A 64 -2.06 12.78 -8.43
CA VAL A 64 -2.79 11.78 -7.64
C VAL A 64 -4.29 12.10 -7.58
N GLY A 65 -4.67 13.33 -7.22
CA GLY A 65 -6.09 13.71 -7.16
C GLY A 65 -6.83 13.55 -8.50
N THR A 66 -6.14 13.87 -9.60
CA THR A 66 -6.68 13.68 -10.96
C THR A 66 -6.83 12.19 -11.28
N SER A 67 -5.82 11.37 -10.98
CA SER A 67 -5.85 9.92 -11.17
C SER A 67 -6.97 9.25 -10.37
N LEU A 68 -7.20 9.65 -9.11
CA LEU A 68 -8.30 9.12 -8.30
C LEU A 68 -9.66 9.48 -8.89
N THR A 69 -9.80 10.67 -9.47
CA THR A 69 -11.02 11.05 -10.19
C THR A 69 -11.24 10.17 -11.43
N ASN A 70 -10.19 9.91 -12.22
CA ASN A 70 -10.29 9.02 -13.37
C ASN A 70 -10.65 7.58 -12.96
N ILE A 71 -10.05 7.07 -11.88
CA ILE A 71 -10.35 5.73 -11.35
C ILE A 71 -11.79 5.62 -10.90
N ALA A 72 -12.31 6.63 -10.18
CA ALA A 72 -13.70 6.66 -9.75
C ALA A 72 -14.66 6.59 -10.95
N THR A 73 -14.42 7.38 -12.01
CA THR A 73 -15.22 7.33 -13.25
C THR A 73 -15.16 5.94 -13.89
N LEU A 74 -13.96 5.37 -14.02
CA LEU A 74 -13.78 4.04 -14.63
C LEU A 74 -14.41 2.93 -13.78
N GLN A 75 -14.45 3.07 -12.45
CA GLN A 75 -15.14 2.17 -11.53
C GLN A 75 -16.66 2.24 -11.70
N ASP A 76 -17.23 3.44 -11.79
CA ASP A 76 -18.66 3.62 -12.04
C ASP A 76 -19.09 2.98 -13.38
N LEU A 77 -18.22 3.04 -14.39
CA LEU A 77 -18.46 2.46 -15.72
C LEU A 77 -18.29 0.93 -15.77
N SER A 78 -17.45 0.35 -14.92
CA SER A 78 -17.18 -1.10 -14.92
C SER A 78 -18.32 -1.94 -14.33
N GLY A 79 -19.35 -1.29 -13.75
CA GLY A 79 -20.52 -1.98 -13.20
C GLY A 79 -20.28 -2.66 -11.85
N GLY A 80 -19.15 -2.39 -11.19
CA GLY A 80 -18.94 -2.71 -9.78
C GLY A 80 -18.76 -4.18 -9.40
N GLU A 81 -18.69 -5.11 -10.37
CA GLU A 81 -18.57 -6.55 -10.06
C GLU A 81 -17.25 -7.17 -10.51
N THR A 82 -16.31 -7.24 -9.56
CA THR A 82 -15.30 -8.30 -9.51
C THR A 82 -14.89 -8.45 -8.04
N GLN A 83 -15.21 -9.59 -7.44
CA GLN A 83 -14.93 -9.90 -6.04
C GLN A 83 -13.54 -10.58 -6.01
N ILE A 84 -12.52 -9.97 -5.39
CA ILE A 84 -11.54 -10.77 -4.66
C ILE A 84 -11.99 -10.65 -3.23
N ASP A 85 -11.99 -11.80 -2.60
CA ASP A 85 -12.32 -11.87 -1.21
C ASP A 85 -11.23 -11.12 -0.45
N ILE A 86 -11.56 -9.97 0.15
CA ILE A 86 -10.62 -9.19 0.96
C ILE A 86 -9.98 -10.07 2.05
N LEU A 87 -10.66 -11.17 2.42
CA LEU A 87 -10.16 -12.18 3.33
C LEU A 87 -8.95 -12.96 2.80
N GLU A 88 -8.76 -13.07 1.47
CA GLU A 88 -7.56 -13.66 0.86
C GLU A 88 -6.31 -12.84 1.19
N TYR A 89 -6.40 -11.50 1.21
CA TYR A 89 -5.27 -10.66 1.65
C TYR A 89 -4.93 -10.89 3.11
N PHE A 90 -5.93 -11.06 3.99
CA PHE A 90 -5.67 -11.42 5.38
C PHE A 90 -4.96 -12.77 5.50
N ASP A 91 -5.40 -13.77 4.75
CA ASP A 91 -4.80 -15.11 4.77
C ASP A 91 -3.35 -15.08 4.26
N GLU A 92 -3.07 -14.28 3.22
CA GLU A 92 -1.74 -14.12 2.67
C GLU A 92 -0.80 -13.36 3.62
N ILE A 93 -1.28 -12.29 4.27
CA ILE A 93 -0.51 -11.57 5.30
C ILE A 93 -0.16 -12.51 6.45
N GLU A 94 -1.12 -13.31 6.94
CA GLU A 94 -0.88 -14.28 8.01
C GLU A 94 0.18 -15.30 7.60
N ARG A 95 0.11 -15.82 6.36
CA ARG A 95 1.11 -16.75 5.82
C ARG A 95 2.51 -16.10 5.80
N LEU A 96 2.64 -14.93 5.19
CA LEU A 96 3.91 -14.21 5.04
C LEU A 96 4.54 -13.87 6.40
N LEU A 97 3.74 -13.43 7.37
CA LEU A 97 4.21 -13.12 8.73
C LEU A 97 4.72 -14.38 9.45
N ASN A 98 4.03 -15.52 9.33
CA ASN A 98 4.49 -16.78 9.92
C ASN A 98 5.76 -17.32 9.24
N GLU A 99 5.90 -17.14 7.93
CA GLU A 99 7.14 -17.45 7.21
C GLU A 99 8.28 -16.53 7.65
N ALA A 100 8.00 -15.24 7.87
CA ALA A 100 8.98 -14.29 8.37
C ALA A 100 9.52 -14.69 9.75
N LYS A 101 8.66 -15.14 10.68
CA LYS A 101 9.09 -15.72 11.98
C LYS A 101 10.09 -16.85 11.76
N THR A 102 9.75 -17.77 10.86
CA THR A 102 10.58 -18.95 10.57
C THR A 102 11.93 -18.55 9.96
N ALA A 103 11.94 -17.63 9.01
CA ALA A 103 13.15 -17.09 8.39
C ALA A 103 14.04 -16.38 9.42
N TYR A 104 13.45 -15.53 10.26
CA TYR A 104 14.18 -14.75 11.27
C TYR A 104 14.80 -15.66 12.35
N ARG A 105 14.05 -16.64 12.86
CA ARG A 105 14.54 -17.68 13.79
C ARG A 105 15.71 -18.48 13.21
N SER A 106 15.74 -18.67 11.90
CA SER A 106 16.80 -19.36 11.19
C SER A 106 18.02 -18.47 10.90
N GLY A 107 18.01 -17.22 11.36
CA GLY A 107 19.06 -16.23 11.12
C GLY A 107 19.02 -15.61 9.73
N ASN A 108 18.01 -15.90 8.92
CA ASN A 108 17.85 -15.32 7.59
C ASN A 108 17.08 -13.99 7.67
N THR A 109 17.77 -12.95 8.16
CA THR A 109 17.18 -11.64 8.42
C THR A 109 16.75 -10.90 7.15
N GLN A 110 17.46 -11.10 6.03
CA GLN A 110 17.07 -10.53 4.74
C GLN A 110 15.75 -11.12 4.24
N MET A 111 15.62 -12.45 4.24
CA MET A 111 14.35 -13.09 3.84
C MET A 111 13.20 -12.68 4.74
N ALA A 112 13.42 -12.60 6.05
CA ALA A 112 12.41 -12.12 6.98
C ALA A 112 11.99 -10.67 6.66
N PHE A 113 12.95 -9.80 6.35
CA PHE A 113 12.68 -8.42 5.96
C PHE A 113 11.88 -8.33 4.67
N ASP A 114 12.22 -9.13 3.66
CA ASP A 114 11.51 -9.17 2.38
C ASP A 114 10.07 -9.65 2.57
N LEU A 115 9.86 -10.72 3.34
CA LEU A 115 8.53 -11.27 3.65
C LEU A 115 7.64 -10.27 4.41
N VAL A 116 8.15 -9.57 5.44
CA VAL A 116 7.33 -8.56 6.14
C VAL A 116 7.09 -7.31 5.30
N THR A 117 7.98 -7.02 4.35
CA THR A 117 7.80 -5.92 3.40
C THR A 117 6.71 -6.26 2.40
N GLU A 118 6.68 -7.48 1.88
CA GLU A 118 5.61 -8.00 1.02
C GLU A 118 4.27 -8.07 1.77
N ALA A 119 4.27 -8.55 3.02
CA ALA A 119 3.06 -8.59 3.85
C ALA A 119 2.42 -7.20 4.00
N TYR A 120 3.24 -6.15 4.13
CA TYR A 120 2.74 -4.78 4.22
C TYR A 120 2.39 -4.20 2.83
N LEU A 121 3.38 -4.04 1.95
CA LEU A 121 3.26 -3.28 0.71
C LEU A 121 2.40 -3.99 -0.35
N ASP A 122 2.34 -5.32 -0.34
CA ASP A 122 1.69 -6.11 -1.39
C ASP A 122 0.34 -6.66 -0.92
N ASN A 123 0.00 -6.51 0.36
CA ASN A 123 -1.22 -7.10 0.91
C ASN A 123 -1.96 -6.17 1.86
N TYR A 124 -1.34 -5.73 2.97
CA TYR A 124 -2.06 -4.96 3.99
C TYR A 124 -2.61 -3.63 3.48
N GLU A 125 -1.92 -2.95 2.56
CA GLU A 125 -2.45 -1.71 1.98
C GLU A 125 -3.84 -1.88 1.33
N PHE A 126 -4.11 -3.04 0.74
CA PHE A 126 -5.42 -3.34 0.13
C PHE A 126 -6.53 -3.54 1.17
N VAL A 127 -6.15 -3.75 2.43
CA VAL A 127 -7.06 -3.85 3.58
C VAL A 127 -7.33 -2.47 4.19
N GLU A 128 -6.36 -1.54 4.16
CA GLU A 128 -6.43 -0.26 4.89
C GLU A 128 -7.67 0.57 4.54
N GLY A 129 -7.95 0.75 3.25
CA GLY A 129 -9.11 1.53 2.80
C GLY A 129 -10.44 0.96 3.31
N PRO A 130 -10.77 -0.30 2.96
CA PRO A 130 -11.94 -1.01 3.47
C PRO A 130 -12.08 -1.00 5.00
N LEU A 131 -10.98 -1.25 5.72
CA LEU A 131 -10.99 -1.27 7.18
C LEU A 131 -11.16 0.15 7.76
N GLY A 132 -10.60 1.16 7.12
CA GLY A 132 -10.66 2.55 7.56
C GLY A 132 -12.06 3.15 7.59
N GLU A 133 -12.99 2.62 6.79
CA GLU A 133 -14.41 2.99 6.81
C GLU A 133 -15.12 2.56 8.11
N VAL A 134 -14.59 1.55 8.80
CA VAL A 134 -15.22 0.97 10.00
C VAL A 134 -14.37 1.14 11.27
N ASP A 135 -13.04 1.15 11.15
CA ASP A 135 -12.12 1.21 12.27
C ASP A 135 -10.75 1.82 11.88
N SER A 136 -10.71 3.14 11.75
CA SER A 136 -9.49 3.88 11.38
C SER A 136 -8.40 3.87 12.45
N GLU A 137 -8.74 3.65 13.72
CA GLU A 137 -7.75 3.49 14.80
C GLU A 137 -7.01 2.15 14.65
N LEU A 138 -7.73 1.08 14.34
CA LEU A 138 -7.13 -0.23 14.08
C LEU A 138 -6.26 -0.22 12.82
N VAL A 139 -6.68 0.50 11.77
CA VAL A 139 -5.84 0.70 10.57
C VAL A 139 -4.48 1.28 10.94
N LEU A 140 -4.48 2.42 11.63
CA LEU A 140 -3.26 3.13 11.99
C LEU A 140 -2.35 2.30 12.90
N LYS A 141 -2.94 1.54 13.83
CA LYS A 141 -2.19 0.65 14.72
C LYS A 141 -1.44 -0.41 13.93
N ILE A 142 -2.13 -1.16 13.06
CA ILE A 142 -1.53 -2.22 12.26
C ILE A 142 -0.52 -1.64 11.25
N GLU A 143 -0.83 -0.50 10.62
CA GLU A 143 0.10 0.20 9.71
C GLU A 143 1.43 0.49 10.41
N ILE A 144 1.40 1.14 11.57
CA ILE A 144 2.63 1.46 12.33
C ILE A 144 3.37 0.18 12.72
N ASP A 145 2.64 -0.83 13.21
CA ASP A 145 3.23 -2.07 13.68
C ASP A 145 3.91 -2.88 12.55
N MET A 146 3.32 -2.93 11.36
CA MET A 146 3.87 -3.64 10.19
C MET A 146 4.90 -2.82 9.43
N ARG A 147 4.58 -1.57 9.08
CA ARG A 147 5.39 -0.71 8.20
C ARG A 147 6.65 -0.20 8.88
N GLU A 148 6.54 0.19 10.15
CA GLU A 148 7.61 0.84 10.89
C GLU A 148 8.24 -0.14 11.89
N ASN A 149 7.49 -0.52 12.94
CA ASN A 149 8.04 -1.22 14.10
C ASN A 149 8.68 -2.56 13.72
N LEU A 150 7.95 -3.46 13.06
CA LEU A 150 8.44 -4.80 12.74
C LEU A 150 9.66 -4.75 11.80
N ARG A 151 9.60 -3.90 10.78
CA ARG A 151 10.67 -3.72 9.79
C ARG A 151 11.94 -3.14 10.43
N ASP A 152 11.80 -2.19 11.34
CA ASP A 152 12.92 -1.61 12.08
C ASP A 152 13.53 -2.60 13.08
N MET A 153 12.72 -3.44 13.73
CA MET A 153 13.20 -4.49 14.62
C MET A 153 14.06 -5.52 13.87
N ILE A 154 13.62 -5.95 12.68
CA ILE A 154 14.38 -6.89 11.83
C ILE A 154 15.69 -6.25 11.34
N LYS A 155 15.64 -5.00 10.85
CA LYS A 155 16.85 -4.25 10.41
C LYS A 155 17.86 -4.05 11.53
N SER A 156 17.36 -3.79 12.74
CA SER A 156 18.16 -3.58 13.94
C SER A 156 18.67 -4.88 14.57
N ASN A 157 18.35 -6.04 14.00
CA ASN A 157 18.67 -7.38 14.53
C ASN A 157 18.21 -7.55 15.99
N GLU A 158 17.00 -7.11 16.31
CA GLU A 158 16.39 -7.32 17.63
C GLU A 158 16.27 -8.82 17.97
N SER A 159 16.14 -9.14 19.26
CA SER A 159 16.07 -10.56 19.67
C SER A 159 14.85 -11.27 19.06
N THR A 160 15.03 -12.53 18.69
CA THR A 160 13.98 -13.39 18.12
C THR A 160 12.68 -13.34 18.92
N ASP A 161 12.75 -13.41 20.26
CA ASP A 161 11.57 -13.33 21.13
C ASP A 161 10.76 -12.03 20.96
N LYS A 162 11.45 -10.90 20.72
CA LYS A 162 10.79 -9.61 20.50
C LYS A 162 10.14 -9.54 19.13
N VAL A 163 10.83 -10.01 18.09
CA VAL A 163 10.30 -10.04 16.72
C VAL A 163 9.09 -10.97 16.65
N ASP A 164 9.16 -12.14 17.29
CA ASP A 164 8.04 -13.07 17.39
C ASP A 164 6.85 -12.43 18.11
N ALA A 165 7.09 -11.75 19.24
CA ALA A 165 6.03 -11.06 19.98
C ALA A 165 5.38 -9.93 19.16
N GLN A 166 6.17 -9.16 18.40
CA GLN A 166 5.64 -8.13 17.51
C GLN A 166 4.75 -8.74 16.42
N ILE A 167 5.20 -9.83 15.79
CA ILE A 167 4.40 -10.53 14.78
C ILE A 167 3.11 -11.10 15.39
N ASP A 168 3.17 -11.68 16.60
CA ASP A 168 1.99 -12.23 17.26
C ASP A 168 0.96 -11.14 17.64
N MET A 169 1.42 -9.94 18.00
CA MET A 169 0.54 -8.79 18.19
C MET A 169 -0.16 -8.38 16.89
N ILE A 170 0.60 -8.24 15.79
CA ILE A 170 0.06 -7.90 14.47
C ILE A 170 -0.98 -8.94 14.02
N LEU A 171 -0.69 -10.23 14.16
CA LEU A 171 -1.63 -11.31 13.83
C LEU A 171 -2.94 -11.22 14.63
N SER A 172 -2.84 -10.84 15.91
CA SER A 172 -4.03 -10.64 16.76
C SER A 172 -4.86 -9.43 16.32
N ASP A 173 -4.23 -8.35 15.85
CA ASP A 173 -4.94 -7.19 15.33
C ASP A 173 -5.57 -7.48 13.96
N LEU A 174 -4.85 -8.17 13.07
CA LEU A 174 -5.38 -8.64 11.79
C LEU A 174 -6.59 -9.55 11.98
N ALA A 175 -6.59 -10.42 12.99
CA ALA A 175 -7.74 -11.26 13.33
C ALA A 175 -8.95 -10.46 13.85
N GLN A 176 -8.74 -9.26 14.41
CA GLN A 176 -9.81 -8.33 14.76
C GLN A 176 -10.32 -7.60 13.52
N ALA A 177 -9.41 -7.08 12.70
CA ALA A 177 -9.72 -6.40 11.46
C ALA A 177 -10.53 -7.30 10.51
N LYS A 178 -10.13 -8.57 10.34
CA LYS A 178 -10.85 -9.56 9.52
C LYS A 178 -12.32 -9.76 9.91
N LYS A 179 -12.70 -9.48 11.17
CA LYS A 179 -14.08 -9.62 11.65
C LYS A 179 -14.98 -8.43 11.34
N VAL A 180 -14.38 -7.26 11.12
CA VAL A 180 -15.11 -5.99 10.98
C VAL A 180 -15.00 -5.41 9.58
N VAL A 181 -13.96 -5.80 8.83
CA VAL A 181 -13.72 -5.32 7.47
C VAL A 181 -14.92 -5.68 6.57
N PRO A 182 -15.48 -4.70 5.82
CA PRO A 182 -16.55 -4.98 4.87
C PRO A 182 -16.01 -5.70 3.63
N GLU A 183 -16.83 -6.55 3.01
CA GLU A 183 -16.59 -6.98 1.63
C GLU A 183 -16.84 -5.80 0.68
N PHE A 184 -15.97 -5.59 -0.31
CA PHE A 184 -16.10 -4.54 -1.34
C PHE A 184 -15.98 -5.10 -2.77
N GLY A 185 -16.65 -4.42 -3.72
CA GLY A 185 -16.63 -4.77 -5.15
C GLY A 185 -15.53 -4.08 -5.96
N THR A 186 -14.99 -4.80 -6.94
CA THR A 186 -13.94 -4.43 -7.94
C THR A 186 -12.58 -4.03 -7.38
N ILE A 187 -11.83 -5.04 -6.98
CA ILE A 187 -10.47 -4.95 -6.45
C ILE A 187 -9.47 -4.28 -7.39
N THR A 188 -9.52 -4.48 -8.71
CA THR A 188 -8.49 -3.90 -9.60
C THR A 188 -8.46 -2.36 -9.52
N MET A 189 -9.62 -1.73 -9.34
CA MET A 189 -9.73 -0.27 -9.22
C MET A 189 -9.42 0.20 -7.80
N ILE A 190 -9.78 -0.59 -6.78
CA ILE A 190 -9.41 -0.33 -5.39
C ILE A 190 -7.89 -0.46 -5.21
N ILE A 191 -7.26 -1.51 -5.72
CA ILE A 191 -5.81 -1.73 -5.71
C ILE A 191 -5.09 -0.58 -6.43
N LEU A 192 -5.61 -0.16 -7.59
CA LEU A 192 -5.03 0.97 -8.32
C LEU A 192 -5.23 2.30 -7.57
N ALA A 193 -6.38 2.52 -6.94
CA ALA A 193 -6.65 3.70 -6.12
C ALA A 193 -5.78 3.73 -4.86
N VAL A 194 -5.66 2.60 -4.16
CA VAL A 194 -4.83 2.41 -2.97
C VAL A 194 -3.37 2.69 -3.30
N ALA A 195 -2.82 2.04 -4.34
CA ALA A 195 -1.44 2.28 -4.76
C ALA A 195 -1.19 3.76 -5.11
N ILE A 196 -2.19 4.46 -5.67
CA ILE A 196 -2.12 5.89 -5.96
C ILE A 196 -2.28 6.76 -4.70
N ILE A 197 -3.11 6.36 -3.73
CA ILE A 197 -3.25 7.05 -2.44
C ILE A 197 -1.96 6.92 -1.62
N SER A 198 -1.29 5.76 -1.65
CA SER A 198 -0.04 5.54 -0.92
C SER A 198 1.11 6.42 -1.40
N ILE A 199 1.05 6.93 -2.63
CA ILE A 199 1.97 7.99 -3.14
C ILE A 199 1.82 9.30 -2.33
N ILE A 200 0.67 9.58 -1.70
CA ILE A 200 0.43 10.77 -0.84
C ILE A 200 1.04 10.61 0.56
N GLY A 201 1.24 9.39 1.08
CA GLY A 201 1.91 9.17 2.37
C GLY A 201 3.26 9.92 2.46
N PHE A 202 3.93 10.05 1.32
CA PHE A 202 5.16 10.83 1.10
C PHE A 202 4.98 12.36 1.19
N THR A 203 3.81 12.92 0.83
CA THR A 203 3.61 14.38 0.72
C THR A 203 3.02 15.02 1.97
N THR A 204 2.32 14.25 2.80
CA THR A 204 1.62 14.75 4.01
C THR A 204 2.47 14.68 5.28
N ARG A 205 3.28 13.63 5.50
CA ARG A 205 4.17 13.52 6.67
C ARG A 205 5.39 14.45 6.62
N SER A 206 5.75 14.95 5.43
CA SER A 206 6.78 16.00 5.25
C SER A 206 6.41 17.37 5.85
N LYS A 207 5.18 17.55 6.36
CA LYS A 207 4.71 18.77 7.03
C LYS A 207 4.60 18.66 8.56
N ILE A 208 5.61 18.11 9.25
CA ILE A 208 5.81 18.33 10.70
C ILE A 208 7.32 18.43 10.93
N SER A 209 7.96 19.61 10.92
CA SER A 209 7.92 20.62 11.98
C SER A 209 8.27 22.01 11.40
N LEU A 210 7.38 22.97 11.58
CA LEU A 210 7.76 24.39 11.73
C LEU A 210 7.75 24.68 13.23
N ARG A 211 8.94 24.62 13.85
CA ARG A 211 9.33 25.43 15.02
C ARG A 211 10.79 25.15 15.36
N VAL A 212 11.66 26.09 15.02
CA VAL A 212 12.43 26.88 16.01
C VAL A 212 12.38 28.33 15.54
#